data_AF-A0AAW2UCE0-F1
#
_entry.id   AF-A0AAW2UCE0-F1
#
_cell.length_a   1.000
_cell.length_b   1.000
_cell.length_c   1.000
_cell.angle_alpha   90.00
_cell.angle_beta   90.00
_cell.angle_gamma   90.00
#
_symmetry.space_group_name_H-M   'P 1'
#
loop_
_entity.id
_entity.type
_entity.pdbx_description
1 polymer ?
#
loop_
_entity_poly.entity_id
_entity_poly.type
_entity_poly.pdbx_seq_one_letter_code
_entity_poly.pdbx_strand_id
1 'polypeptide(L)'
;EEADCRVVPLFPETYVPIKIPFRKGLHQEFRQPSGTGIDFRYFSLDDMSNPSSRYDVFPIVISADTCPTPYIVDDRSYLLPHTLSQMQITQVVVGRNHDGQFTAKAIRQLLWTDDICYELREIYGLGKSGSGFNDNGSGKDCVICMTEPKDIAVLPCRHM
;
A
#
# COMPACT_ATOMS: atom_id res chain seq x y z
N GLU A 1 -1.87 0.31 17.89
CA GLU A 1 -1.01 1.52 17.94
C GLU A 1 0.15 1.26 17.00
N GLU A 2 -0.08 1.50 15.71
CA GLU A 2 0.83 1.16 14.61
C GLU A 2 1.42 2.50 14.14
N ALA A 3 2.18 3.13 15.02
CA ALA A 3 2.55 4.54 14.93
C ALA A 3 3.77 4.81 14.04
N ASP A 4 4.30 3.80 13.35
CA ASP A 4 5.44 3.98 12.45
C ASP A 4 5.26 3.08 11.23
N CYS A 5 5.06 3.69 10.05
CA CYS A 5 4.78 3.04 8.77
C CYS A 5 6.02 2.37 8.18
N ARG A 6 6.78 1.66 9.02
CA ARG A 6 8.11 1.19 8.65
C ARG A 6 8.06 -0.27 8.23
N VAL A 7 7.97 -0.46 6.92
CA VAL A 7 8.16 -1.77 6.31
C VAL A 7 9.66 -2.11 6.40
N VAL A 8 9.97 -3.24 7.03
CA VAL A 8 11.35 -3.72 7.21
C VAL A 8 11.55 -4.98 6.39
N PRO A 9 12.63 -5.09 5.59
CA PRO A 9 12.93 -6.32 4.86
C PRO A 9 13.23 -7.44 5.87
N LEU A 10 12.58 -8.58 5.71
CA LEU A 10 12.80 -9.75 6.56
C LEU A 10 14.18 -10.37 6.33
N PHE A 11 14.71 -10.25 5.12
CA PHE A 11 16.01 -10.78 4.70
C PHE A 11 16.90 -9.66 4.16
N PRO A 12 17.42 -8.76 5.01
CA PRO A 12 18.23 -7.62 4.58
C PRO A 12 19.53 -8.05 3.86
N GLU A 13 20.05 -9.23 4.18
CA GLU A 13 21.23 -9.81 3.56
C GLU A 13 20.97 -10.30 2.12
N THR A 14 19.73 -10.65 1.80
CA THR A 14 19.33 -11.17 0.48
C THR A 14 18.91 -10.04 -0.46
N TYR A 15 18.24 -9.01 0.08
CA TYR A 15 17.80 -7.87 -0.71
C TYR A 15 17.75 -6.59 0.13
N VAL A 16 18.38 -5.54 -0.39
CA VAL A 16 18.30 -4.19 0.15
C VAL A 16 17.24 -3.41 -0.64
N PRO A 17 16.19 -2.88 0.02
CA PRO A 17 15.17 -2.09 -0.66
C PRO A 17 15.76 -0.89 -1.42
N ILE A 18 15.35 -0.75 -2.68
CA ILE A 18 15.79 0.34 -3.54
C ILE A 18 14.71 1.42 -3.54
N LYS A 19 15.14 2.68 -3.43
CA LYS A 19 14.29 3.86 -3.62
C LYS A 19 14.66 4.56 -4.92
N ILE A 20 13.66 4.87 -5.73
CA ILE A 20 13.84 5.54 -7.01
C ILE A 20 13.01 6.83 -6.98
N PRO A 21 13.65 8.01 -7.13
CA PRO A 21 12.91 9.27 -7.17
C PRO A 21 12.25 9.48 -8.52
N PHE A 22 11.02 9.99 -8.49
CA PHE A 22 10.27 10.38 -9.69
C PHE A 22 9.90 11.86 -9.60
N ARG A 23 9.79 12.53 -10.76
CA ARG A 23 9.35 13.94 -10.81
C ARG A 23 7.87 14.02 -10.47
N LYS A 24 7.37 15.16 -10.01
CA LYS A 24 5.92 15.38 -9.87
C LYS A 24 5.25 15.40 -11.26
N GLY A 25 4.07 14.79 -11.38
CA GLY A 25 3.25 14.86 -12.59
C GLY A 25 2.17 13.77 -12.63
N LEU A 26 1.23 13.91 -13.55
CA LEU A 26 0.19 12.92 -13.84
C LEU A 26 0.66 11.95 -14.92
N HIS A 27 0.02 10.78 -15.02
CA HIS A 27 0.27 9.77 -16.06
C HIS A 27 1.72 9.29 -16.13
N GLN A 28 2.36 9.14 -14.97
CA GLN A 28 3.73 8.63 -14.91
C GLN A 28 3.77 7.11 -14.89
N GLU A 29 4.72 6.55 -15.62
CA GLU A 29 5.08 5.15 -15.51
C GLU A 29 6.24 5.02 -14.50
N PHE A 30 5.97 4.33 -13.38
CA PHE A 30 6.97 4.05 -12.37
C PHE A 30 7.67 2.74 -12.72
N ARG A 31 8.93 2.83 -13.18
CA ARG A 31 9.68 1.66 -13.60
C ARG A 31 11.01 1.53 -12.86
N GLN A 32 11.19 0.37 -12.23
CA GLN A 32 12.47 -0.03 -11.68
C GLN A 32 13.40 -0.54 -12.80
N PRO A 33 14.69 -0.13 -12.84
CA PRO A 33 15.64 -0.62 -13.82
C PRO A 33 15.81 -2.15 -13.78
N SER A 34 15.87 -2.77 -14.96
CA SER A 34 16.12 -4.21 -15.07
C SER A 34 17.44 -4.61 -14.40
N GLY A 35 17.43 -5.77 -13.72
CA GLY A 35 18.59 -6.27 -12.98
C GLY A 35 18.74 -5.73 -11.56
N THR A 36 17.92 -4.77 -11.14
CA THR A 36 17.90 -4.26 -9.76
C THR A 36 16.79 -4.88 -8.90
N GLY A 37 15.94 -5.72 -9.50
CA GLY A 37 14.80 -6.35 -8.85
C GLY A 37 15.19 -7.45 -7.87
N ILE A 38 14.19 -7.92 -7.13
CA ILE A 38 14.32 -9.04 -6.20
C ILE A 38 14.46 -10.35 -7.00
N ASP A 39 15.44 -11.18 -6.64
CA ASP A 39 15.56 -12.52 -7.19
C ASP A 39 14.64 -13.50 -6.44
N PHE A 40 13.51 -13.85 -7.06
CA PHE A 40 12.51 -14.73 -6.43
C PHE A 40 12.95 -16.17 -6.27
N ARG A 41 14.07 -16.60 -6.87
CA ARG A 41 14.55 -17.99 -6.79
C ARG A 41 15.00 -18.40 -5.38
N TYR A 42 15.27 -17.42 -4.52
CA TYR A 42 15.64 -17.66 -3.11
C TYR A 42 14.44 -17.93 -2.20
N PHE A 43 13.22 -17.75 -2.70
CA PHE A 43 11.99 -17.91 -1.93
C PHE A 43 11.14 -19.06 -2.47
N SER A 44 10.45 -19.77 -1.58
CA SER A 44 9.53 -20.82 -2.01
C SER A 44 8.28 -20.19 -2.63
N LEU A 45 7.70 -20.84 -3.64
CA LEU A 45 6.48 -20.33 -4.28
C LEU A 45 5.29 -20.31 -3.30
N ASP A 46 5.27 -21.22 -2.32
CA ASP A 46 4.21 -21.28 -1.32
C ASP A 46 4.26 -20.07 -0.38
N ASP A 47 5.45 -19.71 0.11
CA ASP A 47 5.64 -18.50 0.91
C ASP A 47 5.26 -17.23 0.15
N MET A 48 5.50 -17.21 -1.17
CA MET A 48 5.19 -16.08 -2.04
C MET A 48 3.71 -15.98 -2.43
N SER A 49 2.98 -17.11 -2.46
CA SER A 49 1.57 -17.16 -2.88
C SER A 49 0.61 -17.09 -1.69
N ASN A 50 1.00 -17.69 -0.56
CA ASN A 50 0.17 -17.91 0.61
C ASN A 50 0.85 -17.33 1.87
N PRO A 51 1.01 -16.00 1.97
CA PRO A 51 1.64 -15.40 3.13
C PRO A 51 0.85 -15.74 4.41
N SER A 52 1.56 -16.24 5.41
CA SER A 52 0.97 -16.56 6.70
C SER A 52 0.49 -15.28 7.40
N SER A 53 -0.82 -15.13 7.58
CA SER A 53 -1.44 -13.97 8.26
C SER A 53 -1.01 -13.79 9.72
N ARG A 54 -0.43 -14.83 10.33
CA ARG A 54 0.01 -14.83 11.74
C ARG A 54 1.19 -13.89 12.00
N TYR A 55 2.03 -13.62 11.00
CA TYR A 55 3.31 -12.92 11.20
C TYR A 55 3.37 -11.54 10.54
N ASP A 56 2.29 -11.07 9.91
CA ASP A 56 2.25 -9.80 9.17
C ASP A 56 3.41 -9.65 8.16
N VAL A 57 3.85 -10.78 7.58
CA VAL A 57 4.91 -10.86 6.58
C VAL A 57 4.28 -10.93 5.21
N PHE A 58 4.72 -10.06 4.32
CA PHE A 58 4.22 -9.97 2.95
C PHE A 58 5.34 -10.26 1.95
N PRO A 59 5.06 -11.02 0.88
CA PRO A 59 6.10 -11.46 -0.08
C PRO A 59 6.76 -10.29 -0.80
N ILE A 60 5.93 -9.35 -1.25
CA ILE A 60 6.38 -8.11 -1.89
C ILE A 60 5.59 -6.95 -1.29
N VAL A 61 6.30 -5.89 -0.95
CA VAL A 61 5.72 -4.63 -0.53
C VAL A 61 6.28 -3.51 -1.40
N ILE A 62 5.39 -2.79 -2.06
CA ILE A 62 5.72 -1.61 -2.85
C ILE A 62 5.28 -0.40 -2.03
N SER A 63 6.20 0.51 -1.77
CA SER A 63 5.91 1.78 -1.11
C SER A 63 6.18 2.95 -2.05
N ALA A 64 5.24 3.88 -2.11
CA ALA A 64 5.41 5.17 -2.74
C ALA A 64 5.22 6.24 -1.66
N ASP A 65 6.26 7.02 -1.42
CA ASP A 65 6.26 8.13 -0.46
C ASP A 65 6.40 9.48 -1.18
N THR A 66 5.68 10.51 -0.70
CA THR A 66 5.89 11.87 -1.19
C THR A 66 7.17 12.42 -0.58
N CYS A 67 8.17 12.70 -1.42
CA CYS A 67 9.38 13.36 -0.97
C CYS A 67 9.08 14.86 -0.72
N PRO A 68 9.23 15.37 0.52
CA PRO A 68 9.01 16.78 0.79
C PRO A 68 10.06 17.60 0.06
N THR A 69 9.65 18.38 -0.93
CA THR A 69 10.53 19.35 -1.57
C THR A 69 10.59 20.61 -0.71
N PRO A 70 11.78 21.02 -0.22
CA PRO A 70 11.92 22.31 0.44
C PRO A 70 11.60 23.42 -0.57
N TYR A 71 10.68 24.32 -0.24
CA TYR A 71 10.44 25.53 -1.02
C TYR A 71 10.72 26.76 -0.16
N ILE A 72 11.28 27.80 -0.79
CA ILE A 72 11.67 29.05 -0.14
C ILE A 72 10.45 29.97 -0.13
N VAL A 73 10.05 30.44 1.07
CA VAL A 73 8.89 31.33 1.23
C VAL A 73 9.30 32.80 1.16
N ASP A 74 10.48 33.17 1.68
CA ASP A 74 11.09 34.50 1.57
C ASP A 74 12.55 34.49 2.10
N ASP A 75 13.34 35.51 1.75
CA ASP A 75 14.81 35.65 1.95
C ASP A 75 15.31 35.63 3.43
N ARG A 76 14.45 35.34 4.42
CA ARG A 76 14.83 35.35 5.85
C ARG A 76 14.16 34.32 6.77
N SER A 77 13.44 33.33 6.27
CA SER A 77 12.85 32.30 7.14
C SER A 77 13.05 30.89 6.61
N TYR A 78 13.67 30.05 7.43
CA TYR A 78 13.99 28.66 7.16
C TYR A 78 12.73 27.83 6.87
N LEU A 79 12.93 26.91 5.92
CA LEU A 79 12.06 25.85 5.43
C LEU A 79 11.05 25.32 6.46
N LEU A 80 9.76 25.52 6.21
CA LEU A 80 8.71 24.64 6.72
C LEU A 80 8.47 23.59 5.63
N PRO A 81 8.86 22.30 5.83
CA PRO A 81 8.29 21.25 5.01
C PRO A 81 6.77 21.34 5.16
N HIS A 82 6.00 21.27 4.07
CA HIS A 82 4.64 20.78 4.24
C HIS A 82 4.80 19.33 4.71
N THR A 83 4.70 19.10 6.02
CA THR A 83 5.19 17.91 6.74
C THR A 83 4.30 16.69 6.62
N LEU A 84 3.21 16.76 5.85
CA LEU A 84 2.27 15.64 5.73
C LEU A 84 2.76 14.72 4.62
N SER A 85 3.73 13.88 4.97
CA SER A 85 4.24 12.83 4.10
C SER A 85 3.10 11.86 3.80
N GLN A 86 2.59 11.90 2.57
CA GLN A 86 1.64 10.91 2.10
C GLN A 86 2.41 9.68 1.65
N MET A 87 1.91 8.51 2.03
CA MET A 87 2.53 7.24 1.69
C MET A 87 1.46 6.26 1.25
N GLN A 88 1.71 5.57 0.15
CA GLN A 88 0.89 4.45 -0.28
C GLN A 88 1.72 3.17 -0.20
N ILE A 89 1.16 2.14 0.43
CA ILE A 89 1.73 0.80 0.50
C ILE A 89 0.84 -0.14 -0.27
N THR A 90 1.43 -0.95 -1.14
CA THR A 90 0.74 -2.04 -1.84
C THR A 90 1.43 -3.35 -1.53
N GLN A 91 0.68 -4.28 -0.95
CA GLN A 91 1.13 -5.63 -0.63
C GLN A 91 0.75 -6.56 -1.77
N VAL A 92 1.71 -7.36 -2.22
CA VAL A 92 1.60 -8.17 -3.42
C VAL A 92 2.04 -9.60 -3.11
N VAL A 93 1.25 -10.56 -3.58
CA VAL A 93 1.62 -11.99 -3.64
C VAL A 93 2.04 -12.35 -5.05
N VAL A 94 2.97 -13.30 -5.15
CA VAL A 94 3.44 -13.83 -6.43
C VAL A 94 3.08 -15.29 -6.52
N GLY A 95 2.30 -15.62 -7.53
CA GLY A 95 1.90 -16.99 -7.83
C GLY A 95 2.37 -17.43 -9.20
N ARG A 96 2.00 -18.66 -9.56
CA ARG A 96 2.18 -19.21 -10.91
C ARG A 96 0.84 -19.64 -11.45
N ASN A 97 0.52 -19.25 -12.68
CA ASN A 97 -0.69 -19.70 -13.35
C ASN A 97 -0.53 -21.15 -13.87
N HIS A 98 -1.62 -21.71 -14.40
CA HIS A 98 -1.65 -23.06 -14.97
C HIS A 98 -0.64 -23.26 -16.12
N ASP A 99 -0.33 -22.19 -16.85
CA ASP A 99 0.62 -22.18 -17.97
C ASP A 99 2.09 -22.08 -17.52
N GLY A 100 2.34 -21.96 -16.21
CA GLY A 100 3.69 -21.86 -15.66
C GLY A 100 4.28 -20.45 -15.63
N GLN A 101 3.53 -19.42 -16.02
CA GLN A 101 3.92 -18.03 -15.96
C GLN A 101 3.71 -17.44 -14.56
N PHE A 102 4.65 -16.61 -14.12
CA PHE A 102 4.52 -15.86 -12.86
C PHE A 102 3.47 -14.76 -12.97
N THR A 103 2.63 -14.65 -11.95
CA THR A 103 1.62 -13.60 -11.81
C THR A 103 1.81 -12.88 -10.49
N ALA A 104 1.62 -11.57 -10.49
CA ALA A 104 1.63 -10.75 -9.29
C ALA A 104 0.22 -10.23 -9.03
N LYS A 105 -0.27 -10.37 -7.79
CA LYS A 105 -1.60 -9.91 -7.38
C LYS A 105 -1.48 -9.01 -6.17
N ALA A 106 -2.02 -7.79 -6.29
CA ALA A 106 -2.21 -6.92 -5.13
C ALA A 106 -3.29 -7.53 -4.22
N ILE A 107 -2.96 -7.70 -2.94
CA ILE A 107 -3.87 -8.28 -1.94
C ILE A 107 -4.36 -7.27 -0.92
N ARG A 108 -3.59 -6.19 -0.72
CA ARG A 108 -3.93 -5.13 0.23
C ARG A 108 -3.26 -3.83 -0.21
N GLN A 109 -3.98 -2.73 -0.07
CA GLN A 109 -3.46 -1.40 -0.34
C GLN A 109 -3.77 -0.50 0.84
N LEU A 110 -2.77 0.24 1.31
CA LEU A 110 -2.88 1.17 2.42
C LEU A 110 -2.50 2.56 1.94
N LEU A 111 -3.29 3.55 2.31
CA LEU A 111 -3.04 4.97 2.07
C LEU A 111 -2.89 5.67 3.41
N TRP A 112 -1.74 6.28 3.62
CA TRP A 112 -1.44 7.10 4.77
C TRP A 112 -1.50 8.56 4.36
N THR A 113 -2.38 9.31 5.02
CA THR A 113 -2.51 10.76 4.89
C THR A 113 -2.94 11.32 6.23
N ASP A 114 -2.39 12.46 6.61
CA ASP A 114 -2.72 13.16 7.86
C ASP A 114 -2.68 12.26 9.11
N ASP A 115 -1.64 11.44 9.21
CA ASP A 115 -1.41 10.47 10.30
C ASP A 115 -2.51 9.39 10.44
N ILE A 116 -3.40 9.28 9.45
CA ILE A 116 -4.45 8.27 9.39
C ILE A 116 -4.13 7.25 8.27
N CYS A 117 -4.28 5.97 8.60
CA CYS A 117 -4.18 4.87 7.64
C CYS A 117 -5.57 4.47 7.14
N TYR A 118 -5.72 4.43 5.82
CA TYR A 118 -6.91 3.94 5.14
C TYR A 118 -6.56 2.68 4.36
N GLU A 119 -7.32 1.61 4.55
CA GLU A 119 -7.24 0.44 3.67
C GLU A 119 -8.06 0.71 2.40
N LEU A 120 -7.41 0.71 1.24
CA LEU A 120 -8.06 0.86 -0.05
C LEU A 120 -8.60 -0.50 -0.50
N ARG A 121 -9.90 -0.55 -0.79
CA ARG A 121 -10.60 -1.71 -1.34
C ARG A 121 -11.27 -1.34 -2.65
N GLU A 122 -11.16 -2.22 -3.64
CA GLU A 122 -11.90 -2.07 -4.90
C GLU A 122 -13.39 -2.30 -4.65
N ILE A 123 -14.22 -1.30 -4.97
CA ILE A 123 -15.67 -1.33 -4.78
C ILE A 123 -16.38 -2.23 -5.82
N TYR A 124 -15.75 -2.49 -6.97
CA TYR A 124 -16.28 -3.38 -8.01
C TYR A 124 -15.46 -4.68 -8.02
N GLY A 125 -15.96 -5.71 -7.34
CA GLY A 125 -15.26 -6.99 -7.19
C GLY A 125 -15.43 -7.70 -5.85
N LEU A 126 -16.15 -7.10 -4.89
CA LEU A 126 -16.47 -7.66 -3.57
C LEU A 126 -17.48 -8.84 -3.65
N GLY A 127 -17.01 -9.96 -4.20
CA GLY A 127 -17.64 -11.26 -4.01
C GLY A 127 -17.39 -11.79 -2.59
N LYS A 128 -18.20 -11.35 -1.63
CA LYS A 128 -18.70 -12.11 -0.46
C LYS A 128 -17.67 -12.88 0.41
N SER A 129 -17.28 -12.34 1.57
CA SER A 129 -17.02 -13.12 2.81
C SER A 129 -16.53 -12.27 4.00
N GLY A 130 -17.25 -12.31 5.14
CA GLY A 130 -16.68 -11.97 6.46
C GLY A 130 -17.68 -11.37 7.47
N SER A 131 -18.06 -12.14 8.48
CA SER A 131 -19.13 -11.89 9.46
C SER A 131 -18.67 -11.16 10.74
N GLY A 132 -19.44 -10.15 11.18
CA GLY A 132 -19.79 -9.92 12.59
C GLY A 132 -18.99 -8.86 13.36
N PHE A 133 -19.59 -7.67 13.56
CA PHE A 133 -19.23 -6.75 14.65
C PHE A 133 -20.49 -6.01 15.15
N ASN A 134 -20.79 -6.15 16.45
CA ASN A 134 -21.90 -5.44 17.14
C ASN A 134 -21.46 -4.00 17.46
N ASP A 135 -22.17 -2.98 16.97
CA ASP A 135 -21.95 -1.57 17.31
C ASP A 135 -23.02 -1.03 18.27
N ASN A 136 -22.57 -0.35 19.33
CA ASN A 136 -23.41 0.46 20.19
C ASN A 136 -23.14 1.95 19.88
N GLY A 137 -24.11 2.57 19.22
CA GLY A 137 -24.48 3.97 19.36
C GLY A 137 -23.55 5.04 18.78
N SER A 138 -24.12 5.81 17.84
CA SER A 138 -23.77 7.15 17.36
C SER A 138 -22.83 7.27 16.15
N GLY A 139 -23.43 7.39 14.96
CA GLY A 139 -22.85 8.06 13.79
C GLY A 139 -21.81 7.30 12.95
N LYS A 140 -21.51 6.05 13.34
CA LYS A 140 -20.48 5.20 12.76
C LYS A 140 -20.98 4.36 11.60
N ASP A 141 -22.29 4.31 11.37
CA ASP A 141 -22.90 3.44 10.37
C ASP A 141 -22.74 3.96 8.95
N CYS A 142 -22.37 3.07 8.03
CA CYS A 142 -22.22 3.28 6.61
C CYS A 142 -23.49 3.95 6.05
N VAL A 143 -23.35 5.10 5.40
CA VAL A 143 -24.51 5.87 4.89
C VAL A 143 -25.26 5.19 3.74
N ILE A 144 -24.74 4.07 3.24
CA ILE A 144 -25.34 3.28 2.15
C ILE A 144 -26.22 2.18 2.72
N CYS A 145 -25.73 1.40 3.69
CA CYS A 145 -26.48 0.27 4.25
C CYS A 145 -26.98 0.50 5.69
N MET A 146 -26.52 1.57 6.35
CA MET A 146 -26.86 1.97 7.72
C MET A 146 -26.66 0.87 8.78
N THR A 147 -25.79 -0.12 8.49
CA THR A 147 -25.66 -1.34 9.32
C THR A 147 -24.21 -1.72 9.64
N GLU A 148 -23.23 -1.35 8.81
CA GLU A 148 -21.79 -1.65 8.99
C GLU A 148 -20.98 -0.37 9.25
N PRO A 149 -19.83 -0.40 9.93
CA PRO A 149 -19.04 0.81 10.23
C PRO A 149 -18.48 1.52 8.98
N LYS A 150 -18.31 2.86 9.06
CA LYS A 150 -17.74 3.74 8.01
C LYS A 150 -16.22 3.60 7.87
N ASP A 151 -15.76 2.42 7.48
CA ASP A 151 -14.32 2.14 7.34
C ASP A 151 -13.87 2.08 5.86
N ILE A 152 -14.70 2.60 4.95
CA ILE A 152 -14.52 2.47 3.50
C ILE A 152 -14.45 3.86 2.86
N ALA A 153 -13.27 4.21 2.32
CA ALA A 153 -13.09 5.36 1.45
C ALA A 153 -13.33 4.96 0.00
N VAL A 154 -14.23 5.67 -0.69
CA VAL A 154 -14.58 5.41 -2.09
C VAL A 154 -13.80 6.36 -2.99
N LEU A 155 -12.86 5.82 -3.78
CA LEU A 155 -12.22 6.57 -4.85
C LEU A 155 -13.13 6.56 -6.09
N PRO A 156 -13.34 7.71 -6.76
CA PRO A 156 -14.13 7.76 -7.99
C PRO A 156 -13.51 6.87 -9.07
N CYS A 157 -14.37 6.29 -9.92
CA CYS A 157 -13.96 5.34 -10.94
C CYS A 157 -12.89 5.94 -11.87
N ARG A 158 -11.88 5.12 -12.21
CA ARG A 158 -10.75 5.51 -13.08
C ARG A 158 -11.11 5.55 -14.58
N HIS A 159 -12.36 5.84 -14.90
CA HIS A 159 -12.78 6.00 -16.29
C HIS A 159 -12.55 7.46 -16.72
N MET A 160 -11.76 7.65 -17.77
CA MET A 160 -11.59 8.92 -18.48
C MET A 160 -12.40 8.88 -19.77
#